data_AF-A0A7C3QGH6-F1
#
_entry.id   AF-A0A7C3QGH6-F1
#
_cell.length_a   1.000
_cell.length_b   1.000
_cell.length_c   1.000
_cell.angle_alpha   90.00
_cell.angle_beta   90.00
_cell.angle_gamma   90.00
#
_symmetry.space_group_name_H-M   'P 1'
#
loop_
_entity.id
_entity.type
_entity.pdbx_description
1 polymer ?
#
loop_
_entity_poly.entity_id
_entity_poly.type
_entity_poly.pdbx_seq_one_letter_code
_entity_poly.pdbx_strand_id
1 'polypeptide(L)'
;MSTNLYLNWAIIGVSLFNAILLAWLGLTILLNAERRDWGVWLVTLGLLLGAAFFISHTTIAVSGLFGFSWRSMLFWWTVGLVPVILLPFAWYIIMLWYAGFWNRPRPPLYFRQRYWLLAAAVLLVLGLAGFFAGMVLLAVPAPQLNPLRSTIRWSVVGVPLLAVGYSAYVLLCIGASVDALRHLAQPQRVMGMIGRQRARPYLMGASLGLLLISFSVVSVMLWVVQDARRRTFIDIYFESVNRFALIDLIMATLISLVILLVG
;
A
#
# COMPACT_ATOMS: atom_id res chain seq x y z
N MET A 1 15.98 9.93 12.51
CA MET A 1 16.41 10.98 11.55
C MET A 1 17.80 10.66 11.07
N SER A 2 18.05 10.81 9.77
CA SER A 2 19.40 10.64 9.20
C SER A 2 20.34 11.74 9.72
N THR A 3 21.65 11.50 9.68
CA THR A 3 22.63 12.52 10.06
C THR A 3 22.69 13.68 9.06
N ASN A 4 22.04 13.54 7.89
CA ASN A 4 22.05 14.52 6.82
C ASN A 4 20.77 15.37 6.84
N LEU A 5 20.93 16.66 7.13
CA LEU A 5 19.83 17.61 7.21
C LEU A 5 19.09 17.79 5.86
N TYR A 6 19.82 17.79 4.74
CA TYR A 6 19.22 17.91 3.41
C TYR A 6 18.35 16.70 3.07
N LEU A 7 18.79 15.50 3.47
CA LEU A 7 18.03 14.27 3.25
C LEU A 7 16.73 14.27 4.06
N ASN A 8 16.78 14.66 5.34
CA ASN A 8 15.59 14.79 6.17
C ASN A 8 14.63 15.85 5.61
N TRP A 9 15.14 16.99 5.15
CA TRP A 9 14.33 18.05 4.54
C TRP A 9 13.65 17.58 3.26
N ALA A 10 14.37 16.86 2.40
CA ALA A 10 13.81 16.29 1.17
C ALA A 10 12.70 15.27 1.46
N ILE A 11 12.90 14.37 2.43
CA ILE A 11 11.89 13.38 2.83
C ILE A 11 10.61 14.07 3.30
N ILE A 12 10.73 15.06 4.20
CA ILE A 12 9.59 15.82 4.72
C ILE A 12 8.89 16.57 3.58
N GLY A 13 9.65 17.23 2.71
CA GLY A 13 9.11 18.00 1.58
C GLY A 13 8.33 17.13 0.60
N VAL A 14 8.91 16.00 0.17
CA VAL A 14 8.24 15.06 -0.75
C VAL A 14 7.02 14.40 -0.11
N SER A 15 7.11 14.04 1.18
CA SER A 15 5.99 13.47 1.93
C SER A 15 4.81 14.45 2.03
N LEU A 16 5.07 15.72 2.35
CA LEU A 16 4.04 16.77 2.35
C LEU A 16 3.47 17.03 0.96
N PHE A 17 4.32 17.06 -0.06
CA PHE A 17 3.88 17.20 -1.45
C PHE A 17 2.89 16.10 -1.84
N ASN A 18 3.21 14.84 -1.55
CA ASN A 18 2.33 13.70 -1.80
C ASN A 18 1.01 13.80 -1.01
N ALA A 19 1.07 14.23 0.26
CA ALA A 19 -0.12 14.43 1.07
C ALA A 19 -1.07 15.49 0.46
N ILE A 20 -0.52 16.62 0.02
CA ILE A 20 -1.29 17.72 -0.59
C ILE A 20 -1.93 17.26 -1.90
N LEU A 21 -1.16 16.60 -2.79
CA LEU A 21 -1.71 16.12 -4.06
C LEU A 21 -2.83 15.10 -3.86
N LEU A 22 -2.64 14.12 -2.97
CA LEU A 22 -3.66 13.11 -2.70
C LEU A 22 -4.92 13.71 -2.07
N ALA A 23 -4.76 14.65 -1.14
CA ALA A 23 -5.89 15.36 -0.54
C ALA A 23 -6.64 16.19 -1.58
N TRP A 24 -5.91 16.91 -2.43
CA TRP A 24 -6.46 17.71 -3.51
C TRP A 24 -7.23 16.86 -4.53
N LEU A 25 -6.64 15.76 -5.00
CA LEU A 25 -7.29 14.82 -5.92
C LEU A 25 -8.52 14.17 -5.30
N GLY A 26 -8.44 13.74 -4.04
CA GLY A 26 -9.58 13.19 -3.31
C GLY A 26 -10.74 14.19 -3.22
N LEU A 27 -10.46 15.43 -2.82
CA LEU A 27 -11.46 16.50 -2.70
C LEU A 27 -12.05 16.89 -4.05
N THR A 28 -11.23 17.05 -5.09
CA THR A 28 -11.72 17.42 -6.43
C THR A 28 -12.64 16.35 -7.01
N ILE A 29 -12.35 15.07 -6.83
CA ILE A 29 -13.23 13.98 -7.25
C ILE A 29 -14.53 13.99 -6.44
N LEU A 30 -14.46 14.19 -5.12
CA LEU A 30 -15.63 14.21 -4.24
C LEU A 30 -16.61 15.35 -4.57
N LEU A 31 -16.07 16.52 -4.95
CA LEU A 31 -16.83 17.73 -5.22
C LEU A 31 -17.32 17.82 -6.67
N ASN A 32 -16.56 17.33 -7.66
CA ASN A 32 -16.90 17.47 -9.08
C ASN A 32 -17.57 16.23 -9.70
N ALA A 33 -17.70 15.12 -8.98
CA ALA A 33 -18.37 13.94 -9.52
C ALA A 33 -19.89 14.17 -9.71
N GLU A 34 -20.33 14.27 -10.97
CA GLU A 34 -21.76 14.41 -11.33
C GLU A 34 -22.64 13.26 -10.84
N ARG A 35 -22.08 12.05 -10.70
CA ARG A 35 -22.76 10.88 -10.12
C ARG A 35 -21.87 10.21 -9.09
N ARG A 36 -22.35 10.14 -7.86
CA ARG A 36 -21.68 9.47 -6.74
C ARG A 36 -21.98 7.98 -6.74
N ASP A 37 -21.41 7.28 -7.71
CA ASP A 37 -21.40 5.82 -7.72
C ASP A 37 -20.40 5.28 -6.68
N TRP A 38 -20.56 4.02 -6.28
CA TRP A 38 -19.70 3.39 -5.26
C TRP A 38 -18.21 3.43 -5.61
N GLY A 39 -17.85 3.36 -6.90
CA GLY A 39 -16.46 3.44 -7.35
C GLY A 39 -15.85 4.82 -7.07
N VAL A 40 -16.62 5.91 -7.22
CA VAL A 40 -16.17 7.28 -6.93
C VAL A 40 -15.89 7.44 -5.44
N TRP A 41 -16.76 6.88 -4.58
CA TRP A 41 -16.53 6.86 -3.14
C TRP A 41 -15.26 6.09 -2.77
N LEU A 42 -15.02 4.93 -3.41
CA LEU A 42 -13.84 4.11 -3.12
C LEU A 42 -12.54 4.79 -3.57
N VAL A 43 -12.54 5.43 -4.75
CA VAL A 43 -11.40 6.24 -5.22
C VAL A 43 -11.13 7.40 -4.28
N THR A 44 -12.16 8.17 -3.91
CA THR A 44 -12.04 9.31 -3.00
C THR A 44 -11.47 8.86 -1.66
N LEU A 45 -12.03 7.81 -1.07
CA LEU A 45 -11.62 7.30 0.23
C LEU A 45 -10.18 6.75 0.19
N GLY A 46 -9.80 6.07 -0.89
CA GLY A 46 -8.43 5.61 -1.09
C GLY A 46 -7.42 6.77 -1.16
N LEU A 47 -7.74 7.83 -1.90
CA LEU A 47 -6.89 9.02 -2.01
C LEU A 47 -6.77 9.77 -0.67
N LEU A 48 -7.87 9.96 0.06
CA LEU A 48 -7.86 10.61 1.37
C LEU A 48 -7.13 9.77 2.43
N LEU A 49 -7.27 8.44 2.41
CA LEU A 49 -6.48 7.55 3.26
C LEU A 49 -4.99 7.64 2.94
N GLY A 50 -4.63 7.74 1.65
CA GLY A 50 -3.24 7.97 1.24
C GLY A 50 -2.70 9.31 1.76
N ALA A 51 -3.49 10.39 1.68
CA ALA A 51 -3.12 11.68 2.24
C ALA A 51 -2.91 11.61 3.76
N ALA A 52 -3.83 10.97 4.49
CA ALA A 52 -3.72 10.77 5.93
C ALA A 52 -2.48 9.94 6.31
N PHE A 53 -2.14 8.93 5.51
CA PHE A 53 -0.92 8.15 5.67
C PHE A 53 0.33 9.02 5.54
N PHE A 54 0.44 9.86 4.49
CA PHE A 54 1.61 10.74 4.31
C PHE A 54 1.70 11.86 5.35
N ILE A 55 0.58 12.37 5.85
CA ILE A 55 0.58 13.30 7.00
C ILE A 55 1.17 12.60 8.23
N SER A 56 0.69 11.39 8.53
CA SER A 56 1.19 10.58 9.66
C SER A 56 2.67 10.21 9.49
N HIS A 57 3.09 9.90 8.27
CA HIS A 57 4.48 9.64 7.95
C HIS A 57 5.37 10.87 8.23
N THR A 58 4.90 12.05 7.82
CA THR A 58 5.61 13.31 8.04
C THR A 58 5.75 13.63 9.53
N THR A 59 4.69 13.44 10.33
CA THR A 59 4.76 13.69 11.77
C THR A 59 5.73 12.74 12.46
N ILE A 60 5.75 11.45 12.06
CA ILE A 60 6.72 10.45 12.56
C ILE A 60 8.15 10.81 12.14
N ALA A 61 8.35 11.24 10.89
CA ALA A 61 9.67 11.62 10.37
C ALA A 61 10.26 12.83 11.12
N VAL A 62 9.43 13.83 11.45
CA VAL A 62 9.82 15.04 12.19
C VAL A 62 10.13 14.75 13.66
N SER A 63 9.28 13.95 14.32
CA SER A 63 9.41 13.64 15.75
C SER A 63 10.52 12.62 16.07
N GLY A 64 10.90 11.79 15.09
CA GLY A 64 11.91 10.74 15.26
C GLY A 64 11.45 9.61 16.20
N LEU A 65 12.25 8.55 16.30
CA LEU A 65 11.92 7.35 17.11
C LEU A 65 11.81 7.63 18.63
N PHE A 66 12.37 8.75 19.11
CA PHE A 66 12.49 9.06 20.54
C PHE A 66 11.45 10.07 21.06
N GLY A 67 10.63 10.66 20.19
CA GLY A 67 9.57 11.60 20.58
C GLY A 67 8.30 10.92 21.11
N PHE A 68 8.16 9.60 20.95
CA PHE A 68 6.94 8.87 21.29
C PHE A 68 7.12 7.93 22.48
N SER A 69 6.14 7.93 23.38
CA SER A 69 6.00 6.86 24.37
C SER A 69 5.73 5.52 23.68
N TRP A 70 6.11 4.41 24.29
CA TRP A 70 5.90 3.04 23.77
C TRP A 70 4.46 2.80 23.29
N ARG A 71 3.47 3.32 24.03
CA ARG A 71 2.04 3.21 23.70
C ARG A 71 1.66 4.02 22.46
N SER A 72 2.23 5.22 22.29
CA SER A 72 2.00 6.04 21.10
C SER A 72 2.65 5.41 19.86
N MET A 73 3.86 4.87 20.00
CA MET A 73 4.54 4.13 18.93
C MET A 73 3.72 2.92 18.46
N LEU A 74 3.20 2.10 19.39
CA LEU A 74 2.31 0.99 19.06
C LEU A 74 1.03 1.45 18.36
N PHE A 75 0.42 2.54 18.81
CA PHE A 75 -0.78 3.10 18.19
C PHE A 75 -0.52 3.52 16.75
N TRP A 76 0.52 4.33 16.50
CA TRP A 76 0.89 4.77 15.15
C TRP A 76 1.24 3.60 14.23
N TRP A 77 1.92 2.58 14.76
CA TRP A 77 2.23 1.37 14.00
C TRP A 77 0.98 0.59 13.61
N THR A 78 0.04 0.45 14.55
CA THR A 78 -1.24 -0.24 14.35
C THR A 78 -2.11 0.50 13.34
N VAL A 79 -2.27 1.81 13.50
CA VAL A 79 -3.06 2.65 12.59
C VAL A 79 -2.43 2.70 11.20
N GLY A 80 -1.11 2.80 11.09
CA GLY A 80 -0.40 2.81 9.81
C GLY A 80 -0.49 1.48 9.05
N LEU A 81 -0.52 0.34 9.74
CA LEU A 81 -0.61 -0.98 9.11
C LEU A 81 -1.97 -1.24 8.45
N VAL A 82 -3.05 -0.62 8.92
CA VAL A 82 -4.39 -0.82 8.35
C VAL A 82 -4.47 -0.33 6.89
N PRO A 83 -4.12 0.93 6.54
CA PRO A 83 -4.01 1.37 5.16
C PRO A 83 -3.01 0.57 4.34
N VAL A 84 -1.86 0.17 4.92
CA VAL A 84 -0.83 -0.61 4.23
C VAL A 84 -1.36 -1.96 3.73
N ILE A 85 -2.31 -2.56 4.44
CA ILE A 85 -2.98 -3.81 4.04
C ILE A 85 -4.14 -3.52 3.06
N LEU A 86 -4.94 -2.47 3.31
CA LEU A 86 -6.16 -2.20 2.54
C LEU A 86 -5.92 -1.53 1.18
N LEU A 87 -4.94 -0.62 1.07
CA LEU A 87 -4.72 0.20 -0.12
C LEU A 87 -4.40 -0.61 -1.38
N PRO A 88 -3.55 -1.66 -1.36
CA PRO A 88 -3.31 -2.50 -2.53
C PRO A 88 -4.59 -3.17 -3.05
N PHE A 89 -5.46 -3.64 -2.15
CA PHE A 89 -6.76 -4.20 -2.52
C PHE A 89 -7.68 -3.15 -3.12
N ALA A 90 -7.76 -1.99 -2.46
CA ALA A 90 -8.59 -0.89 -2.90
C ALA A 90 -8.21 -0.47 -4.33
N TRP A 91 -6.91 -0.33 -4.60
CA TRP A 91 -6.39 -0.05 -5.94
C TRP A 91 -6.83 -1.10 -6.96
N TYR A 92 -6.70 -2.39 -6.63
CA TYR A 92 -7.13 -3.47 -7.51
C TYR A 92 -8.64 -3.43 -7.80
N ILE A 93 -9.48 -3.18 -6.80
CA ILE A 93 -10.93 -3.02 -6.97
C ILE A 93 -11.24 -1.81 -7.87
N ILE A 94 -10.57 -0.67 -7.65
CA ILE A 94 -10.73 0.54 -8.49
C ILE A 94 -10.42 0.20 -9.94
N MET A 95 -9.33 -0.53 -10.19
CA MET A 95 -8.93 -0.90 -11.56
C MET A 95 -9.90 -1.88 -12.20
N LEU A 96 -10.46 -2.84 -11.45
CA LEU A 96 -11.53 -3.70 -11.96
C LEU A 96 -12.81 -2.91 -12.26
N TRP A 97 -13.15 -1.93 -11.43
CA TRP A 97 -14.32 -1.08 -11.61
C TRP A 97 -14.15 -0.23 -12.87
N TYR A 98 -12.98 0.37 -13.02
CA TYR A 98 -12.58 1.13 -14.20
C TYR A 98 -12.59 0.28 -15.48
N ALA A 99 -12.07 -0.96 -15.40
CA ALA A 99 -12.05 -1.91 -16.51
C ALA A 99 -13.44 -2.43 -16.90
N GLY A 100 -14.48 -2.16 -16.10
CA GLY A 100 -15.86 -2.57 -16.39
C GLY A 100 -16.20 -3.99 -15.94
N PHE A 101 -15.50 -4.55 -14.94
CA PHE A 101 -15.77 -5.89 -14.42
C PHE A 101 -17.23 -6.11 -13.98
N TRP A 102 -17.88 -5.07 -13.45
CA TRP A 102 -19.27 -5.09 -12.99
C TRP A 102 -20.31 -4.77 -14.08
N ASN A 103 -19.90 -4.56 -15.34
CA ASN A 103 -20.83 -4.28 -16.44
C ASN A 103 -21.65 -5.52 -16.83
N ARG A 104 -22.89 -5.32 -17.29
CA ARG A 104 -23.76 -6.36 -17.84
C ARG A 104 -23.98 -6.13 -19.35
N PRO A 105 -23.77 -7.11 -20.24
CA PRO A 105 -23.43 -8.52 -20.00
C PRO A 105 -22.01 -8.70 -19.47
N ARG A 106 -21.79 -9.82 -18.76
CA ARG A 106 -20.50 -10.10 -18.11
C ARG A 106 -19.40 -10.23 -19.17
N PRO A 107 -18.36 -9.39 -19.15
CA PRO A 107 -17.29 -9.44 -20.14
C PRO A 107 -16.40 -10.67 -19.93
N PRO A 108 -15.63 -11.12 -20.93
CA PRO A 108 -14.68 -12.24 -20.78
C PRO A 108 -13.62 -11.98 -19.69
N LEU A 109 -13.32 -10.71 -19.39
CA LEU A 109 -12.48 -10.29 -18.27
C LEU A 109 -13.02 -10.79 -16.91
N TYR A 110 -14.35 -10.91 -16.75
CA TYR A 110 -14.97 -11.38 -15.51
C TYR A 110 -14.49 -12.78 -15.12
N PHE A 111 -14.45 -13.72 -16.08
CA PHE A 111 -14.08 -15.11 -15.81
C PHE A 111 -12.61 -15.26 -15.42
N ARG A 112 -11.73 -14.51 -16.08
CA ARG A 112 -10.29 -14.53 -15.78
C ARG A 112 -9.97 -13.87 -14.44
N GLN A 113 -10.56 -12.70 -14.17
CA GLN A 113 -10.27 -11.91 -12.97
C GLN A 113 -10.99 -12.41 -11.71
N ARG A 114 -12.06 -13.22 -11.83
CA ARG A 114 -12.77 -13.77 -10.67
C ARG A 114 -11.87 -14.61 -9.76
N TYR A 115 -11.00 -15.44 -10.32
CA TYR A 115 -10.09 -16.27 -9.52
C TYR A 115 -9.01 -15.42 -8.83
N TRP A 116 -8.46 -14.40 -9.53
CA TRP A 116 -7.53 -13.45 -8.94
C TRP A 116 -8.17 -12.59 -7.85
N LEU A 117 -9.41 -12.15 -8.04
CA LEU A 117 -10.19 -11.46 -7.03
C LEU A 117 -10.40 -12.32 -5.78
N LEU A 118 -10.76 -13.59 -5.96
CA LEU A 118 -10.95 -14.50 -4.84
C LEU A 118 -9.63 -14.73 -4.09
N ALA A 119 -8.53 -14.97 -4.81
CA ALA A 119 -7.21 -15.11 -4.20
C ALA A 119 -6.78 -13.87 -3.41
N ALA A 120 -6.93 -12.67 -4.00
CA ALA A 120 -6.61 -11.40 -3.34
C ALA A 120 -7.50 -11.15 -2.11
N ALA A 121 -8.80 -11.47 -2.18
CA ALA A 121 -9.72 -11.33 -1.06
C ALA A 121 -9.38 -12.29 0.09
N VAL A 122 -9.06 -13.55 -0.21
CA VAL A 122 -8.63 -14.54 0.79
C VAL A 122 -7.35 -14.06 1.48
N LEU A 123 -6.35 -13.60 0.72
CA LEU A 123 -5.11 -13.08 1.28
C LEU A 123 -5.33 -11.82 2.13
N LEU A 124 -6.24 -10.93 1.74
CA LEU A 124 -6.61 -9.77 2.54
C LEU A 124 -7.21 -10.19 3.89
N VAL A 125 -8.18 -11.11 3.88
CA VAL A 125 -8.81 -11.61 5.11
C VAL A 125 -7.79 -12.29 6.01
N LEU A 126 -6.91 -13.11 5.44
CA LEU A 126 -5.81 -13.72 6.19
C LEU A 126 -4.85 -12.67 6.77
N GLY A 127 -4.52 -11.62 6.02
CA GLY A 127 -3.66 -10.52 6.49
C GLY A 127 -4.29 -9.74 7.64
N LEU A 128 -5.57 -9.38 7.53
CA LEU A 128 -6.31 -8.69 8.59
C LEU A 128 -6.50 -9.58 9.83
N ALA A 129 -6.81 -10.87 9.63
CA ALA A 129 -6.90 -11.82 10.73
C ALA A 129 -5.55 -12.01 11.44
N GLY A 130 -4.45 -12.11 10.69
CA GLY A 130 -3.10 -12.18 11.24
C GLY A 130 -2.71 -10.91 12.02
N PHE A 131 -3.06 -9.74 11.48
CA PHE A 131 -2.86 -8.46 12.17
C PHE A 131 -3.66 -8.37 13.47
N PHE A 132 -4.95 -8.71 13.44
CA PHE A 132 -5.81 -8.70 14.62
C PHE A 132 -5.34 -9.71 15.67
N ALA A 133 -4.99 -10.93 15.24
CA ALA A 133 -4.41 -11.94 16.11
C ALA A 133 -3.10 -11.45 16.74
N GLY A 134 -2.21 -10.82 15.96
CA GLY A 134 -0.98 -10.20 16.47
C GLY A 134 -1.24 -9.15 17.55
N MET A 135 -2.25 -8.30 17.37
CA MET A 135 -2.67 -7.30 18.37
C MET A 135 -3.19 -7.94 19.66
N VAL A 136 -4.08 -8.94 19.56
CA VAL A 136 -4.60 -9.67 20.72
C VAL A 136 -3.48 -10.37 21.48
N LEU A 137 -2.53 -10.98 20.76
CA LEU A 137 -1.38 -11.65 21.35
C LEU A 137 -0.43 -10.71 22.08
N LEU A 138 -0.31 -9.46 21.63
CA LEU A 138 0.47 -8.42 22.32
C LEU A 138 -0.27 -7.90 23.57
N ALA A 139 -1.59 -7.78 23.51
CA ALA A 139 -2.41 -7.27 24.61
C ALA A 139 -2.60 -8.29 25.76
N VAL A 140 -2.66 -9.59 25.45
CA VAL A 140 -2.96 -10.65 26.42
C VAL A 140 -1.78 -11.61 26.54
N PRO A 141 -0.93 -11.49 27.57
CA PRO A 141 0.14 -12.44 27.86
C PRO A 141 -0.41 -13.68 28.58
N ALA A 142 -1.20 -14.49 27.87
CA ALA A 142 -1.67 -15.79 28.38
C ALA A 142 -0.80 -16.94 27.84
N PRO A 143 -0.35 -17.88 28.69
CA PRO A 143 0.46 -19.03 28.26
C PRO A 143 -0.30 -19.97 27.30
N GLN A 144 -1.63 -19.96 27.35
CA GLN A 144 -2.52 -20.69 26.42
C GLN A 144 -2.39 -20.22 24.96
N LEU A 145 -1.89 -19.00 24.74
CA LEU A 145 -1.71 -18.40 23.41
C LEU A 145 -0.30 -18.60 22.83
N ASN A 146 0.60 -19.24 23.58
CA ASN A 146 1.95 -19.58 23.12
C ASN A 146 2.01 -20.45 21.84
N PRO A 147 1.15 -21.47 21.63
CA PRO A 147 1.13 -22.18 20.36
C PRO A 147 0.78 -21.24 19.20
N LEU A 148 -0.22 -20.36 19.37
CA LEU A 148 -0.60 -19.37 18.35
C LEU A 148 0.54 -18.37 18.05
N ARG A 149 1.27 -17.93 19.09
CA ARG A 149 2.47 -17.08 18.94
C ARG A 149 3.57 -17.77 18.14
N SER A 150 3.77 -19.07 18.35
CA SER A 150 4.77 -19.84 17.59
C SER A 150 4.38 -20.01 16.12
N THR A 151 3.09 -20.21 15.84
CA THR A 151 2.56 -20.32 14.46
C THR A 151 2.62 -18.99 13.70
N ILE A 152 2.33 -17.87 14.36
CA ILE A 152 2.42 -16.54 13.72
C ILE A 152 3.88 -16.12 13.49
N ARG A 153 4.79 -16.53 14.38
CA ARG A 153 6.24 -16.34 14.22
C ARG A 153 6.89 -17.38 13.29
N TRP A 154 6.09 -18.25 12.68
CA TRP A 154 6.62 -19.28 11.82
C TRP A 154 7.32 -18.64 10.62
N SER A 155 8.58 -19.05 10.42
CA SER A 155 9.45 -18.46 9.42
C SER A 155 9.82 -19.54 8.40
N VAL A 156 9.61 -19.22 7.12
CA VAL A 156 10.01 -20.10 6.02
C VAL A 156 11.39 -19.65 5.58
N VAL A 157 12.37 -20.56 5.68
CA VAL A 157 13.78 -20.26 5.38
C VAL A 157 14.29 -19.06 6.19
N GLY A 158 13.75 -18.84 7.40
CA GLY A 158 14.08 -17.73 8.31
C GLY A 158 13.53 -16.34 7.89
N VAL A 159 12.61 -16.27 6.93
CA VAL A 159 11.80 -15.07 6.66
C VAL A 159 10.43 -15.24 7.30
N PRO A 160 9.90 -14.27 8.06
CA PRO A 160 8.56 -14.38 8.62
C PRO A 160 7.54 -14.69 7.53
N LEU A 161 6.71 -15.72 7.72
CA LEU A 161 5.71 -16.11 6.72
C LEU A 161 4.80 -14.92 6.35
N LEU A 162 4.49 -14.07 7.32
CA LEU A 162 3.69 -12.86 7.14
C LEU A 162 4.35 -11.85 6.18
N ALA A 163 5.68 -11.72 6.22
CA ALA A 163 6.43 -10.86 5.30
C ALA A 163 6.37 -11.36 3.85
N VAL A 164 6.56 -12.67 3.67
CA VAL A 164 6.47 -13.32 2.35
C VAL A 164 5.03 -13.27 1.83
N GLY A 165 4.05 -13.56 2.68
CA GLY A 165 2.63 -13.54 2.33
C GLY A 165 2.16 -12.14 1.93
N TYR A 166 2.56 -11.10 2.70
CA TYR A 166 2.25 -9.71 2.35
C TYR A 166 2.91 -9.30 1.02
N SER A 167 4.17 -9.65 0.81
CA SER A 167 4.90 -9.37 -0.44
C SER A 167 4.21 -9.99 -1.65
N ALA A 168 3.86 -11.27 -1.56
CA ALA A 168 3.13 -11.98 -2.61
C ALA A 168 1.75 -11.37 -2.85
N TYR A 169 1.05 -10.98 -1.78
CA TYR A 169 -0.25 -10.33 -1.84
C TYR A 169 -0.21 -8.98 -2.57
N VAL A 170 0.74 -8.10 -2.25
CA VAL A 170 0.86 -6.80 -2.93
C VAL A 170 1.19 -6.99 -4.41
N LEU A 171 2.13 -7.89 -4.74
CA LEU A 171 2.48 -8.20 -6.12
C LEU A 171 1.29 -8.79 -6.90
N LEU A 172 0.50 -9.65 -6.28
CA LEU A 172 -0.74 -10.18 -6.85
C LEU A 172 -1.75 -9.07 -7.13
N CYS A 173 -2.03 -8.19 -6.17
CA CYS A 173 -2.96 -7.09 -6.32
C CYS A 173 -2.54 -6.13 -7.45
N ILE A 174 -1.29 -5.69 -7.45
CA ILE A 174 -0.79 -4.75 -8.45
C ILE A 174 -0.64 -5.44 -9.82
N GLY A 175 -0.13 -6.68 -9.87
CA GLY A 175 -0.01 -7.44 -11.12
C GLY A 175 -1.37 -7.71 -11.76
N ALA A 176 -2.37 -8.11 -10.97
CA ALA A 176 -3.73 -8.31 -11.45
C ALA A 176 -4.38 -6.98 -11.92
N SER A 177 -4.05 -5.85 -11.27
CA SER A 177 -4.50 -4.52 -11.71
C SER A 177 -3.93 -4.15 -13.09
N VAL A 178 -2.66 -4.45 -13.36
CA VAL A 178 -2.04 -4.24 -14.68
C VAL A 178 -2.70 -5.15 -15.73
N ASP A 179 -2.97 -6.41 -15.41
CA ASP A 179 -3.65 -7.33 -16.34
C ASP A 179 -5.08 -6.88 -16.67
N ALA A 180 -5.80 -6.33 -15.68
CA ALA A 180 -7.13 -5.77 -15.87
C ALA A 180 -7.11 -4.54 -16.82
N LEU A 181 -6.13 -3.65 -16.69
CA LEU A 181 -5.97 -2.48 -17.56
C LEU A 181 -5.52 -2.84 -18.99
N ARG A 182 -4.83 -3.97 -19.16
CA ARG A 182 -4.47 -4.49 -20.49
C ARG A 182 -5.69 -4.95 -21.27
N HIS A 183 -6.70 -5.51 -20.59
CA HIS A 183 -7.87 -6.14 -21.21
C HIS A 183 -9.18 -5.42 -20.87
N LEU A 184 -9.32 -4.16 -21.26
CA LEU A 184 -10.53 -3.37 -20.96
C LEU A 184 -11.80 -3.98 -21.59
N ALA A 185 -12.88 -4.04 -20.82
CA ALA A 185 -14.19 -4.40 -21.38
C ALA A 185 -14.72 -3.26 -22.26
N GLN A 186 -15.39 -3.60 -23.36
CA GLN A 186 -16.01 -2.62 -24.26
C GLN A 186 -17.02 -1.76 -23.48
N PRO A 187 -16.87 -0.42 -23.48
CA PRO A 187 -17.79 0.45 -22.75
C PRO A 187 -19.15 0.53 -23.45
N GLN A 188 -20.23 0.59 -22.69
CA GLN A 188 -21.60 0.70 -23.22
C GLN A 188 -21.95 2.09 -23.80
N ARG A 189 -21.09 3.10 -23.62
CA ARG A 189 -21.34 4.49 -24.08
C ARG A 189 -20.11 5.04 -24.79
N VAL A 190 -20.31 5.58 -25.99
CA VAL A 190 -19.26 6.10 -26.90
C VAL A 190 -18.47 7.25 -26.25
N MET A 191 -19.13 8.19 -25.58
CA MET A 191 -18.46 9.31 -24.90
C MET A 191 -17.58 8.86 -23.72
N GLY A 192 -17.98 7.79 -23.02
CA GLY A 192 -17.18 7.17 -21.97
C GLY A 192 -15.96 6.42 -22.51
N MET A 193 -15.93 6.03 -23.78
CA MET A 193 -14.77 5.39 -24.41
C MET A 193 -13.59 6.35 -24.56
N ILE A 194 -13.85 7.59 -24.98
CA ILE A 194 -12.79 8.58 -25.24
C ILE A 194 -12.09 8.98 -23.93
N GLY A 195 -12.86 9.20 -22.86
CA GLY A 195 -12.31 9.47 -21.53
C GLY A 195 -11.48 8.30 -20.98
N ARG A 196 -11.93 7.05 -21.20
CA ARG A 196 -11.20 5.86 -20.75
C ARG A 196 -9.91 5.61 -21.55
N GLN A 197 -9.94 5.83 -22.86
CA GLN A 197 -8.76 5.66 -23.70
C GLN A 197 -7.68 6.68 -23.37
N ARG A 198 -8.06 7.94 -23.09
CA ARG A 198 -7.10 8.99 -22.72
C ARG A 198 -6.45 8.75 -21.35
N ALA A 199 -7.21 8.22 -20.38
CA ALA A 199 -6.69 7.93 -19.04
C ALA A 199 -5.94 6.59 -18.94
N ARG A 200 -6.12 5.67 -19.90
CA ARG A 200 -5.44 4.36 -19.91
C ARG A 200 -3.91 4.40 -19.81
N PRO A 201 -3.16 5.17 -20.65
CA PRO A 201 -1.70 5.15 -20.59
C PRO A 201 -1.17 5.66 -19.24
N TYR A 202 -1.83 6.65 -18.67
CA TYR A 202 -1.55 7.22 -17.37
C TYR A 202 -1.77 6.23 -16.21
N LEU A 203 -2.92 5.55 -16.18
CA LEU A 203 -3.21 4.52 -15.17
C LEU A 203 -2.32 3.29 -15.30
N MET A 204 -1.91 2.95 -16.53
CA MET A 204 -0.96 1.88 -16.78
C MET A 204 0.45 2.25 -16.30
N GLY A 205 0.88 3.50 -16.53
CA GLY A 205 2.11 4.04 -15.96
C GLY A 205 2.09 4.04 -14.42
N ALA A 206 0.99 4.49 -13.81
CA ALA A 206 0.79 4.47 -12.36
C ALA A 206 0.89 3.04 -11.79
N SER A 207 0.22 2.07 -12.41
CA SER A 207 0.26 0.66 -11.96
C SER A 207 1.63 0.01 -12.14
N LEU A 208 2.38 0.37 -13.20
CA LEU A 208 3.77 -0.06 -13.38
C LEU A 208 4.71 0.58 -12.34
N GLY A 209 4.51 1.86 -12.02
CA GLY A 209 5.24 2.53 -10.95
C GLY A 209 4.99 1.88 -9.59
N LEU A 210 3.73 1.57 -9.26
CA LEU A 210 3.38 0.84 -8.05
C LEU A 210 3.98 -0.58 -8.01
N LEU A 211 4.11 -1.24 -9.15
CA LEU A 211 4.76 -2.54 -9.25
C LEU A 211 6.27 -2.45 -8.99
N LEU A 212 6.95 -1.43 -9.54
CA LEU A 212 8.34 -1.14 -9.23
C LEU A 212 8.55 -0.84 -7.74
N ILE A 213 7.70 0.01 -7.16
CA ILE A 213 7.65 0.29 -5.72
C ILE A 213 7.50 -1.03 -4.94
N SER A 214 6.57 -1.89 -5.34
CA SER A 214 6.34 -3.17 -4.66
C SER A 214 7.58 -4.05 -4.67
N PHE A 215 8.26 -4.19 -5.82
CA PHE A 215 9.53 -4.94 -5.90
C PHE A 215 10.64 -4.32 -5.03
N SER A 216 10.74 -2.99 -4.99
CA SER A 216 11.67 -2.29 -4.11
C SER A 216 11.39 -2.59 -2.63
N VAL A 217 10.13 -2.54 -2.19
CA VAL A 217 9.73 -2.88 -0.82
C VAL A 217 10.10 -4.32 -0.48
N VAL A 218 9.80 -5.28 -1.36
CA VAL A 218 10.15 -6.69 -1.15
C VAL A 218 11.67 -6.86 -1.02
N SER A 219 12.44 -6.19 -1.87
CA SER A 219 13.90 -6.26 -1.86
C SER A 219 14.48 -5.73 -0.55
N VAL A 220 13.98 -4.59 -0.07
CA VAL A 220 14.39 -3.98 1.21
C VAL A 220 13.99 -4.88 2.38
N MET A 221 12.79 -5.45 2.35
CA MET A 221 12.32 -6.35 3.40
C MET A 221 13.18 -7.62 3.50
N LEU A 222 13.55 -8.22 2.37
CA LEU A 222 14.46 -9.36 2.33
C LEU A 222 15.85 -8.99 2.87
N TRP A 223 16.38 -7.83 2.51
CA TRP A 223 17.65 -7.33 3.03
C TRP A 223 17.62 -7.18 4.56
N VAL A 224 16.60 -6.50 5.10
CA VAL A 224 16.44 -6.30 6.55
C VAL A 224 16.31 -7.64 7.28
N VAL A 225 15.54 -8.58 6.74
CA VAL A 225 15.34 -9.89 7.37
C VAL A 225 16.63 -10.72 7.38
N GLN A 226 17.45 -10.63 6.33
CA GLN A 226 18.74 -11.32 6.29
C GLN A 226 19.72 -10.76 7.34
N ASP A 227 19.77 -9.43 7.50
CA ASP A 227 20.63 -8.77 8.48
C ASP A 227 20.14 -8.98 9.92
N ALA A 228 18.82 -8.99 10.14
CA ALA A 228 18.18 -9.23 11.44
C ALA A 228 18.44 -10.63 12.01
N ARG A 229 18.99 -11.57 11.22
CA ARG A 229 19.44 -12.86 11.74
C ARG A 229 20.77 -12.77 12.48
N ARG A 230 21.58 -11.75 12.19
CA ARG A 230 22.92 -11.59 12.75
C ARG A 230 22.99 -10.52 13.83
N ARG A 231 22.07 -9.55 13.81
CA ARG A 231 22.06 -8.37 14.69
C ARG A 231 20.65 -8.02 15.13
N THR A 232 20.51 -7.28 16.23
CA THR A 232 19.19 -6.78 16.64
C THR A 232 18.71 -5.66 15.70
N PHE A 233 17.40 -5.52 15.51
CA PHE A 233 16.82 -4.52 14.59
C PHE A 233 17.24 -3.08 14.90
N ILE A 234 17.45 -2.77 16.19
CA ILE A 234 17.84 -1.45 16.66
C ILE A 234 19.26 -1.11 16.20
N ASP A 235 20.19 -2.08 16.29
CA ASP A 235 21.57 -1.89 15.86
C ASP A 235 21.66 -1.69 14.34
N ILE A 236 20.90 -2.46 13.57
CA ILE A 236 20.80 -2.33 12.11
C ILE A 236 20.25 -0.96 11.73
N TYR A 237 19.22 -0.48 12.44
CA TYR A 237 18.64 0.83 12.20
C TYR A 237 19.69 1.92 12.40
N PHE A 238 20.40 1.94 13.54
CA PHE A 238 21.39 2.99 13.84
C PHE A 238 22.60 2.98 12.90
N GLU A 239 23.06 1.81 12.47
CA GLU A 239 24.20 1.69 11.55
C GLU A 239 23.82 2.06 10.11
N SER A 240 22.55 1.86 9.72
CA SER A 240 22.07 2.07 8.35
C SER A 240 21.04 3.20 8.20
N VAL A 241 20.92 4.12 9.17
CA VAL A 241 19.89 5.19 9.14
C VAL A 241 19.90 5.95 7.82
N ASN A 242 21.08 6.32 7.31
CA ASN A 242 21.17 7.07 6.05
C ASN A 242 20.70 6.24 4.84
N ARG A 243 20.92 4.92 4.83
CA ARG A 243 20.45 4.04 3.76
C ARG A 243 18.93 3.93 3.79
N PHE A 244 18.34 3.73 4.97
CA PHE A 244 16.88 3.71 5.13
C PHE A 244 16.24 5.02 4.70
N ALA A 245 16.82 6.16 5.08
CA ALA A 245 16.33 7.48 4.69
C ALA A 245 16.44 7.72 3.17
N LEU A 246 17.51 7.26 2.53
CA LEU A 246 17.66 7.37 1.07
C LEU A 246 16.66 6.49 0.33
N ILE A 247 16.46 5.25 0.79
CA ILE A 247 15.43 4.35 0.26
C ILE A 247 14.04 4.99 0.40
N ASP A 248 13.71 5.51 1.57
CA ASP A 248 12.44 6.19 1.82
C ASP A 248 12.23 7.38 0.87
N LEU A 249 13.26 8.20 0.64
CA LEU A 249 13.20 9.29 -0.33
C LEU A 249 12.95 8.79 -1.77
N ILE A 250 13.64 7.73 -2.20
CA ILE A 250 13.40 7.10 -3.52
C ILE A 250 11.97 6.61 -3.62
N MET A 251 11.45 5.94 -2.59
CA MET A 251 10.09 5.42 -2.57
C MET A 251 9.05 6.54 -2.61
N ALA A 252 9.23 7.58 -1.80
CA ALA A 252 8.34 8.73 -1.74
C ALA A 252 8.32 9.52 -3.08
N THR A 253 9.47 9.65 -3.74
CA THR A 253 9.57 10.31 -5.06
C THR A 253 8.95 9.47 -6.17
N LEU A 254 9.11 8.15 -6.16
CA LEU A 254 8.41 7.26 -7.07
C LEU A 254 6.89 7.32 -6.87
N ILE A 255 6.42 7.37 -5.62
CA ILE A 255 4.99 7.53 -5.33
C ILE A 255 4.49 8.89 -5.85
N SER A 256 5.30 9.94 -5.70
CA SER A 256 4.99 11.27 -6.25
C SER A 256 4.76 11.23 -7.76
N LEU A 257 5.65 10.55 -8.49
CA LEU A 257 5.53 10.35 -9.93
C LEU A 257 4.27 9.54 -10.27
N VAL A 258 3.94 8.50 -9.49
CA VAL A 258 2.70 7.75 -9.65
C VAL A 258 1.46 8.62 -9.45
N ILE A 259 1.45 9.49 -8.44
CA ILE A 259 0.33 10.40 -8.16
C ILE A 259 0.14 11.38 -9.32
N LEU A 260 1.24 11.98 -9.81
CA LEU A 260 1.22 12.88 -10.96
C LEU A 260 0.75 12.21 -12.25
N LEU A 261 1.03 10.91 -12.41
CA LEU A 261 0.48 10.14 -13.53
C LEU A 261 -1.02 9.93 -13.39
N VAL A 262 -1.59 9.87 -12.19
CA VAL A 262 -3.03 9.65 -12.00
C VAL A 262 -3.86 10.90 -12.28
N GLY A 263 -3.34 12.10 -12.00
CA GLY A 263 -4.03 13.36 -12.27
C GLY A 263 -3.33 14.57 -11.66
#